data_AF-A0A7C4GE67-F1
#
_entry.id   AF-A0A7C4GE67-F1
#
_cell.length_a   1.000
_cell.length_b   1.000
_cell.length_c   1.000
_cell.angle_alpha   90.00
_cell.angle_beta   90.00
_cell.angle_gamma   90.00
#
_symmetry.space_group_name_H-M   'P 1'
#
loop_
_entity.id
_entity.type
_entity.pdbx_description
1 polymer ?
#
loop_
_entity_poly.entity_id
_entity_poly.type
_entity_poly.pdbx_seq_one_letter_code
_entity_poly.pdbx_strand_id
1 'polypeptide(L)'
;MRRAALAGLVLASLGGLAGCADSAAFRDQPEQRVIQAAAPGEVLSAARALLAREFGRVRVDRDGRRLVGGPAEYVTHRDSGSARDLVGGESTMRRTATCDVGQRAGATVVSLRVDIERRDTARQVVAQPRSYRLSDSPGEESALSRDAATTAEQNAVWTRIRRDRTLERALLDELRERFAPAVEETSPTTAAGPAPG
;
A
#
# COMPACT_ATOMS: atom_id res chain seq x y z
N MET A 1 47.60 -63.15 -21.76
CA MET A 1 48.26 -61.94 -21.21
C MET A 1 47.27 -60.77 -21.28
N ARG A 2 47.02 -60.13 -20.12
CA ARG A 2 46.77 -58.68 -19.88
C ARG A 2 45.63 -58.00 -20.68
N ARG A 3 44.51 -57.66 -20.01
CA ARG A 3 44.11 -56.29 -19.52
C ARG A 3 43.96 -55.28 -20.68
N ALA A 4 42.99 -54.39 -20.81
CA ALA A 4 41.84 -53.87 -20.07
C ALA A 4 41.41 -52.59 -20.86
N ALA A 5 40.31 -51.94 -20.45
CA ALA A 5 39.84 -50.59 -20.87
C ALA A 5 38.89 -50.57 -22.08
N LEU A 6 37.80 -49.79 -22.14
CA LEU A 6 37.46 -48.52 -21.47
C LEU A 6 35.93 -48.37 -21.31
N ALA A 7 35.54 -47.90 -20.12
CA ALA A 7 34.56 -46.81 -19.87
C ALA A 7 33.21 -46.81 -20.62
N GLY A 8 32.20 -47.42 -20.00
CA GLY A 8 30.80 -47.02 -20.15
C GLY A 8 30.43 -46.05 -19.03
N LEU A 9 30.38 -44.75 -19.36
CA LEU A 9 30.03 -43.65 -18.47
C LEU A 9 28.54 -43.78 -18.05
N VAL A 10 28.28 -44.24 -16.83
CA VAL A 10 26.93 -44.25 -16.25
C VAL A 10 26.60 -42.83 -15.77
N LEU A 11 25.69 -42.17 -16.48
CA LEU A 11 25.04 -40.93 -16.06
C LEU A 11 24.26 -41.19 -14.75
N ALA A 12 24.87 -40.87 -13.62
CA ALA A 12 24.16 -40.74 -12.35
C ALA A 12 23.50 -39.36 -12.31
N SER A 13 22.25 -39.33 -12.79
CA SER A 13 21.13 -38.55 -12.27
C SER A 13 21.47 -37.49 -11.20
N LEU A 14 21.66 -36.25 -11.64
CA LEU A 14 21.41 -35.07 -10.81
C LEU A 14 19.91 -35.03 -10.49
N GLY A 15 19.54 -35.66 -9.38
CA GLY A 15 18.25 -35.45 -8.73
C GLY A 15 18.19 -34.00 -8.27
N GLY A 16 17.57 -33.16 -9.10
CA GLY A 16 17.22 -31.81 -8.74
C GLY A 16 16.37 -31.84 -7.49
N LEU A 17 16.95 -31.39 -6.37
CA LEU A 17 16.19 -30.84 -5.26
C LEU A 17 15.53 -29.57 -5.78
N ALA A 18 14.45 -29.75 -6.56
CA ALA A 18 13.39 -28.76 -6.68
C ALA A 18 12.71 -28.71 -5.32
N GLY A 19 13.39 -28.10 -4.36
CA GLY A 19 12.74 -27.57 -3.18
C GLY A 19 11.75 -26.55 -3.69
N CYS A 20 10.48 -26.94 -3.75
CA CYS A 20 9.34 -26.03 -3.73
C CYS A 20 9.43 -25.22 -2.45
N ALA A 21 10.36 -24.28 -2.40
CA ALA A 21 10.16 -23.04 -1.69
C ALA A 21 9.09 -22.28 -2.49
N ASP A 22 7.86 -22.81 -2.46
CA ASP A 22 6.66 -22.00 -2.57
C ASP A 22 6.72 -21.13 -1.33
N SER A 23 7.55 -20.10 -1.48
CA SER A 23 7.79 -19.09 -0.50
C SER A 23 6.41 -18.58 -0.24
N ALA A 24 5.92 -18.84 0.97
CA ALA A 24 4.78 -18.17 1.53
C ALA A 24 5.14 -16.67 1.59
N ALA A 25 5.14 -16.03 0.42
CA ALA A 25 4.87 -14.64 0.24
C ALA A 25 3.48 -14.49 0.81
N PHE A 26 3.45 -14.23 2.11
CA PHE A 26 2.33 -13.71 2.85
C PHE A 26 1.61 -12.76 1.89
N ARG A 27 0.46 -13.19 1.35
CA ARG A 27 -0.20 -12.50 0.23
C ARG A 27 -0.64 -11.13 0.73
N ASP A 28 0.22 -10.14 0.62
CA ASP A 28 -0.09 -8.71 0.77
C ASP A 28 -0.81 -8.23 -0.50
N GLN A 29 -1.77 -9.04 -0.95
CA GLN A 29 -2.55 -8.79 -2.14
C GLN A 29 -3.49 -7.62 -1.83
N PRO A 30 -3.46 -6.55 -2.63
CA PRO A 30 -4.38 -5.44 -2.48
C PRO A 30 -5.84 -5.93 -2.54
N GLU A 31 -6.75 -5.26 -1.84
CA GLU A 31 -8.17 -5.63 -1.84
C GLU A 31 -8.72 -5.31 -3.24
N GLN A 32 -9.61 -6.15 -3.74
CA GLN A 32 -10.09 -6.08 -5.12
C GLN A 32 -11.61 -6.09 -5.18
N ARG A 33 -12.15 -5.36 -6.15
CA ARG A 33 -13.56 -5.44 -6.58
C ARG A 33 -13.64 -5.53 -8.08
N VAL A 34 -14.64 -6.26 -8.55
CA VAL A 34 -14.98 -6.39 -9.96
C VAL A 34 -16.20 -5.51 -10.24
N ILE A 35 -16.09 -4.66 -11.25
CA ILE A 35 -17.15 -3.79 -11.75
C ILE A 35 -17.48 -4.27 -13.16
N GLN A 36 -18.67 -4.86 -13.32
CA GLN A 36 -19.06 -5.51 -14.59
C GLN A 36 -19.62 -4.53 -15.62
N ALA A 37 -20.27 -3.46 -15.16
CA ALA A 37 -21.09 -2.59 -16.02
C ALA A 37 -20.35 -1.36 -16.58
N ALA A 38 -19.09 -1.11 -16.19
CA ALA A 38 -18.42 0.16 -16.48
C ALA A 38 -17.06 -0.02 -17.16
N ALA A 39 -16.72 0.92 -18.04
CA ALA A 39 -15.45 0.93 -18.74
C ALA A 39 -14.30 1.34 -17.78
N PRO A 40 -13.06 0.84 -17.98
CA PRO A 40 -11.93 1.14 -17.11
C PRO A 40 -11.68 2.64 -16.92
N GLY A 41 -11.90 3.46 -17.95
CA GLY A 41 -11.69 4.92 -17.87
C GLY A 41 -12.70 5.63 -16.95
N GLU A 42 -13.96 5.20 -16.96
CA GLU A 42 -15.01 5.76 -16.09
C GLU A 42 -14.73 5.40 -14.63
N VAL A 43 -14.37 4.13 -14.41
CA VAL A 43 -13.99 3.62 -13.09
C VAL A 43 -12.74 4.34 -12.56
N LEU A 44 -11.73 4.56 -13.42
CA LEU A 44 -10.53 5.31 -13.06
C LEU A 44 -10.85 6.77 -12.68
N SER A 45 -11.72 7.44 -13.44
CA SER A 45 -12.16 8.80 -13.15
C SER A 45 -12.90 8.89 -11.80
N ALA A 46 -13.83 7.96 -11.56
CA ALA A 46 -14.55 7.85 -10.30
C ALA A 46 -13.63 7.53 -9.11
N ALA A 47 -12.67 6.62 -9.30
CA ALA A 47 -11.66 6.27 -8.29
C ALA A 47 -10.75 7.47 -7.98
N ARG A 48 -10.35 8.26 -8.99
CA ARG A 48 -9.56 9.48 -8.80
C ARG A 48 -10.31 10.51 -7.97
N ALA A 49 -11.59 10.76 -8.26
CA ALA A 49 -12.41 11.69 -7.50
C ALA A 49 -12.58 11.25 -6.04
N LEU A 50 -12.81 9.96 -5.83
CA LEU A 50 -12.97 9.35 -4.51
C LEU A 50 -11.67 9.43 -3.69
N LEU A 51 -10.52 9.13 -4.30
CA LEU A 51 -9.22 9.29 -3.65
C LEU A 51 -8.85 10.75 -3.40
N ALA A 52 -9.24 11.68 -4.28
CA ALA A 52 -8.96 13.10 -4.09
C ALA A 52 -9.76 13.69 -2.92
N ARG A 53 -10.96 13.17 -2.67
CA ARG A 53 -11.76 13.54 -1.49
C ARG A 53 -11.08 13.12 -0.19
N GLU A 54 -10.54 11.90 -0.13
CA GLU A 54 -9.97 11.32 1.09
C GLU A 54 -8.51 11.76 1.32
N PHE A 55 -7.69 11.82 0.27
CA PHE A 55 -6.24 12.04 0.34
C PHE A 55 -5.80 13.39 -0.25
N GLY A 56 -6.75 14.21 -0.72
CA GLY A 56 -6.47 15.49 -1.35
C GLY A 56 -5.82 15.34 -2.73
N ARG A 57 -4.49 15.46 -2.78
CA ARG A 57 -3.75 15.39 -4.06
C ARG A 57 -3.66 13.95 -4.54
N VAL A 58 -4.00 13.70 -5.80
CA VAL A 58 -3.85 12.38 -6.44
C VAL A 58 -2.96 12.52 -7.67
N ARG A 59 -1.95 11.66 -7.75
CA ARG A 59 -1.09 11.52 -8.94
C ARG A 59 -1.56 10.33 -9.76
N VAL A 60 -1.53 10.50 -11.07
CA VAL A 60 -1.75 9.41 -12.03
C VAL A 60 -0.38 8.98 -12.54
N ASP A 61 -0.10 7.68 -12.53
CA ASP A 61 1.14 7.13 -13.09
C ASP A 61 1.18 7.29 -14.62
N ARG A 62 2.37 7.16 -15.21
CA ARG A 62 2.59 7.37 -16.65
C ARG A 62 1.75 6.42 -17.52
N ASP A 63 1.49 5.21 -17.03
CA ASP A 63 0.67 4.21 -17.74
C ASP A 63 -0.84 4.51 -17.67
N GLY A 64 -1.25 5.55 -16.92
CA GLY A 64 -2.63 6.01 -16.85
C GLY A 64 -3.59 5.07 -16.11
N ARG A 65 -3.11 3.97 -15.54
CA ARG A 65 -3.95 2.94 -14.87
C ARG A 65 -3.79 2.90 -13.36
N ARG A 66 -2.76 3.56 -12.84
CA ARG A 66 -2.41 3.58 -11.42
C ARG A 66 -2.57 4.98 -10.87
N LEU A 67 -3.25 5.06 -9.74
CA LEU A 67 -3.49 6.28 -8.97
C LEU A 67 -2.75 6.17 -7.64
N VAL A 68 -2.02 7.23 -7.29
CA VAL A 68 -1.31 7.34 -6.01
C VAL A 68 -1.89 8.54 -5.27
N GLY A 69 -2.57 8.26 -4.16
CA GLY A 69 -3.07 9.27 -3.23
C GLY A 69 -1.94 9.92 -2.45
N GLY A 70 -2.08 11.20 -2.15
CA GLY A 70 -1.18 11.94 -1.29
C GLY A 70 -1.19 11.43 0.15
N PRO A 71 -0.19 11.80 0.95
CA PRO A 71 -0.19 11.47 2.37
C PRO A 71 -1.29 12.26 3.10
N ALA A 72 -2.15 11.56 3.83
CA ALA A 72 -3.12 12.14 4.75
C ALA A 72 -2.62 11.95 6.18
N GLU A 73 -2.15 13.03 6.80
CA GLU A 73 -1.60 12.99 8.17
C GLU A 73 -2.70 13.14 9.23
N TYR A 74 -2.58 12.41 10.32
CA TYR A 74 -3.49 12.48 11.46
C TYR A 74 -2.75 12.16 12.75
N VAL A 75 -3.25 12.71 13.86
CA VAL A 75 -2.72 12.49 15.20
C VAL A 75 -3.54 11.41 15.90
N THR A 76 -2.86 10.48 16.56
CA THR A 76 -3.51 9.49 17.42
C THR A 76 -2.83 9.39 18.78
N HIS A 77 -3.61 9.03 19.79
CA HIS A 77 -3.15 8.78 21.17
C HIS A 77 -3.12 7.29 21.51
N ARG A 78 -3.64 6.45 20.60
CA ARG A 78 -3.71 4.98 20.70
C ARG A 78 -3.52 4.38 19.30
N ASP A 79 -3.19 3.10 19.22
CA ASP A 79 -3.03 2.37 17.94
C ASP A 79 -1.88 2.87 17.03
N SER A 80 -0.88 3.55 17.60
CA SER A 80 0.34 3.89 16.86
C SER A 80 1.31 2.72 16.73
N GLY A 81 1.09 1.64 17.50
CA GLY A 81 1.96 0.46 17.55
C GLY A 81 3.28 0.76 18.26
N SER A 82 3.27 1.72 19.20
CA SER A 82 4.43 2.18 19.96
C SER A 82 4.21 1.98 21.46
N ALA A 83 5.28 1.83 22.23
CA ALA A 83 5.22 1.87 23.70
C ALA A 83 4.60 3.18 24.24
N ARG A 84 4.61 4.26 23.43
CA ARG A 84 3.94 5.53 23.77
C ARG A 84 2.43 5.37 23.95
N ASP A 85 1.80 4.41 23.29
CA ASP A 85 0.36 4.15 23.43
C ASP A 85 -0.01 3.74 24.86
N LEU A 86 0.91 3.09 25.59
CA LEU A 86 0.68 2.62 26.96
C LEU A 86 0.68 3.76 27.99
N VAL A 87 1.35 4.87 27.66
CA VAL A 87 1.45 6.06 28.53
C VAL A 87 0.59 7.22 28.03
N GLY A 88 -0.29 6.98 27.04
CA GLY A 88 -1.17 7.99 26.45
C GLY A 88 -0.44 9.06 25.64
N GLY A 89 0.75 8.74 25.12
CA GLY A 89 1.55 9.66 24.32
C GLY A 89 0.97 9.89 22.91
N GLU A 90 1.13 11.10 22.41
CA GLU A 90 0.74 11.48 21.06
C GLU A 90 1.68 10.87 20.00
N SER A 91 1.12 10.37 18.91
CA SER A 91 1.86 9.91 17.73
C SER A 91 1.26 10.46 16.44
N THR A 92 2.12 11.03 15.60
CA THR A 92 1.75 11.45 14.25
C THR A 92 1.78 10.25 13.31
N MET A 93 0.67 10.02 12.62
CA MET A 93 0.47 8.97 11.64
C MET A 93 0.18 9.59 10.28
N ARG A 94 0.38 8.83 9.21
CA ARG A 94 -0.09 9.18 7.88
C ARG A 94 -0.68 7.98 7.17
N ARG A 95 -1.62 8.20 6.27
CA ARG A 95 -2.14 7.20 5.33
C ARG A 95 -1.68 7.54 3.92
N THR A 96 -1.31 6.53 3.15
CA THR A 96 -1.03 6.65 1.72
C THR A 96 -1.83 5.61 0.96
N ALA A 97 -2.35 5.98 -0.22
CA ALA A 97 -3.19 5.09 -1.02
C ALA A 97 -2.56 4.79 -2.38
N THR A 98 -2.63 3.53 -2.79
CA THR A 98 -2.34 3.09 -4.17
C THR A 98 -3.56 2.37 -4.71
N CYS A 99 -4.04 2.81 -5.87
CA CYS A 99 -5.16 2.21 -6.57
C CYS A 99 -4.76 1.86 -8.00
N ASP A 100 -5.11 0.66 -8.44
CA ASP A 100 -4.84 0.14 -9.77
C ASP A 100 -6.17 -0.26 -10.43
N VAL A 101 -6.41 0.23 -11.64
CA VAL A 101 -7.59 -0.09 -12.44
C VAL A 101 -7.15 -0.86 -13.68
N GLY A 102 -7.61 -2.11 -13.78
CA GLY A 102 -7.30 -3.01 -14.88
C GLY A 102 -8.56 -3.60 -15.50
N GLN A 103 -8.38 -4.39 -16.54
CA GLN A 103 -9.45 -5.16 -17.17
C GLN A 103 -9.08 -6.63 -17.17
N ARG A 104 -10.03 -7.49 -16.76
CA ARG A 104 -9.85 -8.95 -16.72
C ARG A 104 -11.13 -9.63 -17.18
N ALA A 105 -11.02 -10.48 -18.19
CA ALA A 105 -12.15 -11.25 -18.75
C ALA A 105 -13.37 -10.38 -19.09
N GLY A 106 -13.14 -9.19 -19.68
CA GLY A 106 -14.20 -8.25 -20.06
C GLY A 106 -14.71 -7.35 -18.92
N ALA A 107 -14.45 -7.68 -17.66
CA ALA A 107 -14.83 -6.85 -16.52
C ALA A 107 -13.71 -5.90 -16.08
N THR A 108 -14.08 -4.75 -15.52
CA THR A 108 -13.12 -3.82 -14.91
C THR A 108 -12.81 -4.30 -13.50
N VAL A 109 -11.51 -4.44 -13.17
CA VAL A 109 -11.05 -4.82 -11.82
C VAL A 109 -10.35 -3.62 -11.20
N VAL A 110 -10.80 -3.25 -10.01
CA VAL A 110 -10.17 -2.20 -9.21
C VAL A 110 -9.49 -2.85 -8.03
N SER A 111 -8.24 -2.46 -7.81
CA SER A 111 -7.46 -2.87 -6.65
C SER A 111 -7.06 -1.66 -5.84
N LEU A 112 -7.26 -1.70 -4.52
CA LEU A 112 -6.92 -0.61 -3.63
C LEU A 112 -6.10 -1.12 -2.45
N ARG A 113 -5.12 -0.31 -2.07
CA ARG A 113 -4.30 -0.49 -0.90
C ARG A 113 -4.10 0.84 -0.19
N VAL A 114 -4.32 0.83 1.12
CA VAL A 114 -4.09 1.97 2.01
C VAL A 114 -3.12 1.54 3.10
N ASP A 115 -1.94 2.15 3.09
CA ASP A 115 -0.91 1.90 4.07
C ASP A 115 -0.91 2.98 5.15
N ILE A 116 -0.83 2.56 6.41
CA ILE A 116 -0.67 3.43 7.57
C ILE A 116 0.80 3.42 7.98
N GLU A 117 1.38 4.61 8.04
CA GLU A 117 2.76 4.85 8.44
C GLU A 117 2.78 5.73 9.68
N ARG A 118 3.78 5.52 10.54
CA ARG A 118 4.04 6.32 11.74
C ARG A 118 5.27 7.17 11.52
N ARG A 119 5.24 8.41 12.02
CA ARG A 119 6.42 9.26 12.08
C ARG A 119 7.33 8.81 13.21
N ASP A 120 8.48 8.24 12.88
CA ASP A 120 9.50 7.86 13.86
C ASP A 120 10.44 9.06 14.08
N THR A 121 10.10 9.92 15.04
CA THR A 121 10.91 11.11 15.38
C THR A 121 12.10 10.82 16.30
N ALA A 122 12.31 9.56 16.73
CA ALA A 122 13.12 9.26 17.91
C ALA A 122 14.49 8.60 17.67
N ARG A 123 14.97 8.43 16.43
CA ARG A 123 16.22 7.68 16.20
C ARG A 123 17.49 8.50 15.96
N GLN A 124 17.39 9.82 15.80
CA GLN A 124 18.56 10.63 15.41
C GLN A 124 19.08 11.61 16.45
N VAL A 125 18.36 11.85 17.56
CA VAL A 125 18.86 12.72 18.64
C VAL A 125 19.85 11.99 19.56
N VAL A 126 19.93 10.65 19.53
CA VAL A 126 20.75 9.86 20.47
C VAL A 126 22.03 9.29 19.85
N ALA A 127 22.26 9.44 18.54
CA ALA A 127 23.39 8.84 17.84
C ALA A 127 24.40 9.86 17.27
N GLN A 128 24.60 10.99 17.95
CA GLN A 128 25.89 11.66 17.89
C GLN A 128 26.64 11.31 19.17
N PRO A 129 27.52 10.29 19.17
CA PRO A 129 28.52 10.23 20.22
C PRO A 129 29.28 11.55 20.14
N ARG A 130 29.10 12.42 21.15
CA ARG A 130 30.00 13.55 21.38
C ARG A 130 31.38 12.93 21.42
N SER A 131 32.14 13.10 20.34
CA SER A 131 33.55 12.76 20.34
C SER A 131 34.16 13.64 21.42
N TYR A 132 34.34 13.08 22.61
CA TYR A 132 35.11 13.69 23.68
C TYR A 132 36.57 13.66 23.21
N ARG A 133 36.91 14.55 22.27
CA ARG A 133 38.30 14.83 21.92
C ARG A 133 38.78 15.89 22.89
N LEU A 134 39.40 15.41 23.96
CA LEU A 134 40.37 16.19 24.73
C LEU A 134 41.63 16.32 23.86
N SER A 135 41.59 17.16 22.83
CA SER A 135 42.77 17.51 22.04
C SER A 135 42.70 18.98 21.69
N ASP A 136 43.53 19.75 22.36
CA ASP A 136 43.85 21.15 22.08
C ASP A 136 44.60 21.21 20.73
N SER A 137 43.83 21.39 19.65
CA SER A 137 44.35 21.70 18.30
C SER A 137 43.44 22.73 17.64
N PRO A 138 43.87 23.99 17.47
CA PRO A 138 43.10 25.00 16.76
C PRO A 138 43.37 24.88 15.26
N GLY A 139 42.33 24.53 14.49
CA GLY A 139 42.36 24.60 13.03
C GLY A 139 41.78 23.37 12.37
N GLU A 140 40.46 23.31 12.27
CA GLU A 140 39.70 22.76 11.14
C GLU A 140 38.21 22.88 11.46
N GLU A 141 37.71 24.12 11.47
CA GLU A 141 36.29 24.41 11.42
C GLU A 141 35.81 24.11 9.99
N SER A 142 35.60 22.82 9.68
CA SER A 142 35.14 22.39 8.37
C SER A 142 33.77 23.00 8.09
N ALA A 143 33.63 23.69 6.95
CA ALA A 143 32.39 24.32 6.49
C ALA A 143 31.20 23.34 6.36
N LEU A 144 31.45 22.02 6.42
CA LEU A 144 30.46 20.95 6.44
C LEU A 144 29.59 20.92 7.70
N SER A 145 30.01 21.55 8.81
CA SER A 145 29.17 21.65 10.02
C SER A 145 28.09 22.72 9.95
N ARG A 146 28.07 23.58 8.92
CA ARG A 146 27.04 24.63 8.75
C ARG A 146 25.83 24.22 7.90
N ASP A 147 25.97 23.22 7.03
CA ASP A 147 24.90 22.79 6.11
C ASP A 147 23.98 21.68 6.67
N ALA A 148 24.14 21.29 7.93
CA ALA A 148 23.29 20.28 8.58
C ALA A 148 21.92 20.83 9.05
N ALA A 149 21.42 21.91 8.44
CA ALA A 149 20.08 22.42 8.67
C ALA A 149 19.05 21.69 7.79
N THR A 150 19.05 20.36 7.79
CA THR A 150 17.93 19.62 7.23
C THR A 150 16.74 19.80 8.16
N THR A 151 15.65 20.39 7.66
CA THR A 151 14.48 20.72 8.49
C THR A 151 13.89 19.45 9.12
N ALA A 152 13.23 19.56 10.26
CA ALA A 152 12.60 18.41 10.94
C ALA A 152 11.59 17.64 10.06
N GLU A 153 11.12 18.26 8.99
CA GLU A 153 10.30 17.67 7.93
C GLU A 153 11.12 16.80 6.96
N GLN A 154 12.35 17.20 6.62
CA GLN A 154 13.27 16.43 5.76
C GLN A 154 13.81 15.17 6.45
N ASN A 155 13.95 15.19 7.77
CA ASN A 155 14.41 14.04 8.57
C ASN A 155 13.25 13.16 9.09
N ALA A 156 12.01 13.40 8.64
CA ALA A 156 10.87 12.60 9.06
C ALA A 156 10.95 11.21 8.41
N VAL A 157 11.43 10.21 9.16
CA VAL A 157 11.36 8.81 8.78
C VAL A 157 9.96 8.29 9.08
N TRP A 158 9.32 7.74 8.06
CA TRP A 158 8.00 7.15 8.16
C TRP A 158 8.10 5.63 8.05
N THR A 159 7.66 4.95 9.10
CA THR A 159 7.69 3.49 9.16
C THR A 159 6.29 2.97 8.93
N ARG A 160 6.13 2.08 7.94
CA ARG A 160 4.87 1.36 7.70
C ARG A 160 4.55 0.50 8.90
N ILE A 161 3.41 0.75 9.53
CA ILE A 161 2.94 0.01 10.71
C ILE A 161 1.97 -1.08 10.30
N ARG A 162 0.97 -0.71 9.51
CA ARG A 162 -0.11 -1.63 9.12
C ARG A 162 -0.81 -1.15 7.86
N ARG A 163 -1.76 -1.98 7.41
CA ARG A 163 -2.65 -1.70 6.29
C ARG A 163 -4.05 -1.41 6.78
N ASP A 164 -4.71 -0.40 6.21
CA ASP A 164 -6.08 0.00 6.57
C ASP A 164 -7.11 -0.75 5.72
N ARG A 165 -7.35 -2.02 6.07
CA ARG A 165 -8.32 -2.87 5.35
C ARG A 165 -9.75 -2.37 5.46
N THR A 166 -10.08 -1.66 6.54
CA THR A 166 -11.43 -1.13 6.75
C THR A 166 -11.70 -0.01 5.75
N LEU A 167 -10.78 0.95 5.64
CA LEU A 167 -10.90 2.04 4.68
C LEU A 167 -10.85 1.53 3.23
N GLU A 168 -9.96 0.57 2.94
CA GLU A 168 -9.91 -0.05 1.62
C GLU A 168 -11.26 -0.64 1.18
N ARG A 169 -11.88 -1.42 2.06
CA ARG A 169 -13.20 -2.02 1.78
C ARG A 169 -14.26 -0.94 1.61
N ALA A 170 -14.32 0.02 2.51
CA ALA A 170 -15.29 1.12 2.44
C ALA A 170 -15.20 1.88 1.10
N LEU A 171 -13.99 2.25 0.68
CA LEU A 171 -13.76 2.98 -0.56
C LEU A 171 -14.06 2.13 -1.81
N LEU A 172 -13.70 0.84 -1.78
CA LEU A 172 -14.00 -0.09 -2.87
C LEU A 172 -15.49 -0.41 -2.98
N ASP A 173 -16.18 -0.52 -1.85
CA ASP A 173 -17.62 -0.80 -1.80
C ASP A 173 -18.41 0.44 -2.26
N GLU A 174 -18.03 1.66 -1.85
CA GLU A 174 -18.60 2.91 -2.40
C GLU A 174 -18.41 2.99 -3.91
N LEU A 175 -17.21 2.65 -4.40
CA LEU A 175 -16.94 2.65 -5.84
C LEU A 175 -17.82 1.63 -6.56
N ARG A 176 -17.98 0.42 -6.01
CA ARG A 176 -18.85 -0.61 -6.58
C ARG A 176 -20.32 -0.16 -6.60
N GLU A 177 -20.80 0.44 -5.51
CA GLU A 177 -22.18 0.93 -5.39
C GLU A 177 -22.50 2.00 -6.43
N ARG A 178 -21.55 2.89 -6.73
CA ARG A 178 -21.71 3.91 -7.78
C ARG A 178 -21.97 3.32 -9.17
N PHE A 179 -21.49 2.11 -9.44
CA PHE A 179 -21.67 1.41 -10.71
C PHE A 179 -22.63 0.22 -10.60
N ALA A 180 -23.32 0.07 -9.47
CA ALA A 180 -24.36 -0.93 -9.34
C ALA A 180 -25.55 -0.52 -10.24
N PRO A 181 -26.18 -1.47 -10.96
CA PRO A 181 -27.39 -1.16 -11.70
C PRO A 181 -28.46 -0.64 -10.72
N ALA A 182 -29.14 0.43 -11.10
CA ALA A 182 -30.32 0.88 -10.38
C ALA A 182 -31.31 -0.29 -10.37
N VAL A 183 -31.61 -0.83 -9.19
CA VAL A 183 -32.66 -1.82 -9.03
C VAL A 183 -33.95 -1.06 -9.32
N GLU A 184 -34.46 -1.17 -10.54
CA GLU A 184 -35.81 -0.74 -10.85
C GLU A 184 -36.75 -1.54 -9.95
N GLU A 185 -37.20 -0.90 -8.87
CA GLU A 185 -38.31 -1.39 -8.06
C GLU A 185 -39.51 -1.51 -9.01
N THR A 186 -39.69 -2.70 -9.55
CA THR A 186 -40.85 -3.05 -10.35
C THR A 186 -42.01 -3.07 -9.36
N SER A 187 -42.59 -1.89 -9.13
CA SER A 187 -43.84 -1.75 -8.38
C SER A 187 -44.83 -2.72 -9.01
N PRO A 188 -45.43 -3.66 -8.26
CA PRO A 188 -46.44 -4.53 -8.83
C PRO A 188 -47.62 -3.63 -9.18
N THR A 189 -47.75 -3.31 -10.48
CA THR A 189 -48.98 -2.82 -11.07
C THR A 189 -50.06 -3.79 -10.64
N THR A 190 -50.83 -3.35 -9.65
CA THR A 190 -52.01 -4.03 -9.16
C THR A 190 -52.94 -4.13 -10.36
N ALA A 191 -52.96 -5.31 -10.98
CA ALA A 191 -54.01 -5.69 -11.90
C ALA A 191 -55.31 -5.68 -11.09
N ALA A 192 -55.98 -4.53 -11.09
CA ALA A 192 -57.36 -4.41 -10.65
C ALA A 192 -58.18 -5.35 -11.53
N GLY A 193 -58.55 -6.50 -10.96
CA GLY A 193 -59.40 -7.49 -11.60
C GLY A 193 -60.75 -6.87 -12.00
N PRO A 194 -61.39 -7.37 -13.07
CA PRO A 194 -62.66 -6.86 -13.53
C PRO A 194 -63.75 -7.07 -12.46
N ALA A 195 -64.54 -6.02 -12.23
CA ALA A 195 -65.68 -6.03 -11.33
C ALA A 195 -66.73 -7.06 -11.76
N PRO A 196 -67.27 -7.88 -10.83
CA PRO A 196 -68.56 -8.51 -10.99
C PRO A 196 -69.62 -7.76 -10.16
N GLY A 197 -70.71 -7.33 -10.80
CA GLY A 197 -71.89 -6.78 -10.15
C GLY A 197 -72.58 -5.70 -10.97
#